data_AF-A0A9D6SIZ2-F1
#
_entry.id   AF-A0A9D6SIZ2-F1
#
_cell.length_a   1.000
_cell.length_b   1.000
_cell.length_c   1.000
_cell.angle_alpha   90.00
_cell.angle_beta   90.00
_cell.angle_gamma   90.00
#
_symmetry.space_group_name_H-M   'P 1'
#
loop_
_entity.id
_entity.type
_entity.pdbx_description
1 polymer ?
#
loop_
_entity_poly.entity_id
_entity_poly.type
_entity_poly.pdbx_seq_one_letter_code
_entity_poly.pdbx_strand_id
1 'polypeptide(L)'
;MERSRTHGAGAKPRVPALHVDTWRDGTGIAEATHLFKYLQDLETPNQFLIIGAGPHCSFMFDQALLETKLPDARNSSNMKVGDLEIGDARYGGDDHGYVKLFLNWFEYWLNSEQNHVTDMPKVQLYVMGKGWNLDDHWPLKATRFTKYFLTGDPVSPHRQGVGMLSTSLPSGNEQDRYVYDPGSPNPTLGGGSFSSIVEAARDQRPVEARKDVLVYSTPPLEKPVTIAGPVEVVLYVSSSALDADFMVKLVDVYPDGKAINLSDDAFRVRYREGSTRKCSCSRARST
;
A
#
# COMPACT_ATOMS: atom_id res chain seq x y z
N MET A 1 -13.89 17.83 44.92
CA MET A 1 -13.27 16.58 44.44
C MET A 1 -13.15 16.65 42.94
N GLU A 2 -12.08 17.27 42.44
CA GLU A 2 -11.72 17.26 41.02
C GLU A 2 -11.14 15.89 40.67
N ARG A 3 -11.79 15.18 39.75
CA ARG A 3 -11.18 14.01 39.11
C ARG A 3 -10.20 14.51 38.06
N SER A 4 -8.92 14.51 38.44
CA SER A 4 -7.80 14.61 37.51
C SER A 4 -7.95 13.52 36.45
N ARG A 5 -8.21 13.93 35.20
CA ARG A 5 -8.03 13.07 34.02
C ARG A 5 -6.55 13.14 33.66
N THR A 6 -5.75 12.28 34.27
CA THR A 6 -4.44 11.95 33.70
C THR A 6 -4.70 11.11 32.46
N HIS A 7 -4.67 11.75 31.28
CA HIS A 7 -4.50 11.04 30.02
C HIS A 7 -3.22 10.20 30.13
N GLY A 8 -3.31 8.90 29.83
CA GLY A 8 -2.22 7.91 29.93
C GLY A 8 -1.11 8.12 28.90
N ALA A 9 -0.50 9.30 28.86
CA ALA A 9 0.59 9.66 27.97
C ALA A 9 1.98 9.17 28.45
N GLY A 10 2.03 8.08 29.22
CA GLY A 10 3.27 7.62 29.88
C GLY A 10 3.53 6.11 29.87
N ALA A 11 2.59 5.29 29.40
CA ALA A 11 2.84 3.86 29.28
C ALA A 11 3.62 3.57 28.00
N LYS A 12 4.92 3.27 28.12
CA LYS A 12 5.68 2.62 27.04
C LYS A 12 5.38 1.13 27.07
N PRO A 13 4.69 0.56 26.07
CA PRO A 13 4.50 -0.88 25.97
C PRO A 13 5.85 -1.59 26.05
N ARG A 14 5.90 -2.77 26.66
CA ARG A 14 7.13 -3.61 26.72
C ARG A 14 6.91 -5.01 26.17
N VAL A 15 5.71 -5.27 25.65
CA VAL A 15 5.38 -6.57 25.07
C VAL A 15 6.11 -6.67 23.72
N PRO A 16 6.96 -7.69 23.54
CA PRO A 16 7.64 -7.90 22.26
C PRO A 16 6.59 -8.25 21.20
N ALA A 17 6.77 -7.82 19.95
CA ALA A 17 5.80 -8.08 18.90
C ALA A 17 6.42 -8.30 17.51
N LEU A 18 5.81 -9.21 16.78
CA LEU A 18 5.96 -9.39 15.33
C LEU A 18 4.77 -8.72 14.64
N HIS A 19 5.03 -7.65 13.90
CA HIS A 19 4.07 -6.97 13.03
C HIS A 19 4.20 -7.58 11.64
N VAL A 20 3.37 -8.58 11.35
CA VAL A 20 3.43 -9.34 10.09
C VAL A 20 2.24 -9.00 9.20
N ASP A 21 2.51 -8.59 7.98
CA ASP A 21 1.50 -8.25 6.99
C ASP A 21 2.04 -8.46 5.57
N THR A 22 1.32 -8.03 4.54
CA THR A 22 1.66 -8.17 3.13
C THR A 22 1.26 -6.93 2.33
N TRP A 23 1.97 -6.62 1.24
CA TRP A 23 1.74 -5.37 0.48
C TRP A 23 0.34 -5.21 -0.09
N ARG A 24 -0.38 -6.31 -0.30
CA ARG A 24 -1.72 -6.31 -0.91
C ARG A 24 -2.81 -6.68 0.10
N ASP A 25 -2.52 -6.50 1.38
CA ASP A 25 -3.54 -6.47 2.43
C ASP A 25 -4.17 -5.07 2.49
N GLY A 26 -5.31 -4.89 1.83
CA GLY A 26 -6.03 -3.61 1.84
C GLY A 26 -6.70 -3.23 3.15
N THR A 27 -6.60 -4.07 4.18
CA THR A 27 -7.28 -3.87 5.47
C THR A 27 -6.34 -3.75 6.66
N GLY A 28 -5.09 -4.19 6.51
CA GLY A 28 -4.13 -4.28 7.63
C GLY A 28 -2.83 -3.50 7.43
N ILE A 29 -2.36 -3.32 6.19
CA ILE A 29 -0.97 -2.88 5.96
C ILE A 29 -0.67 -1.49 6.53
N ALA A 30 -1.65 -0.57 6.45
CA ALA A 30 -1.50 0.77 7.01
C ALA A 30 -1.45 0.71 8.55
N GLU A 31 -2.34 -0.06 9.17
CA GLU A 31 -2.42 -0.26 10.60
C GLU A 31 -1.14 -0.91 11.16
N ALA A 32 -0.64 -1.97 10.50
CA ALA A 32 0.57 -2.68 10.89
C ALA A 32 1.80 -1.75 10.83
N THR A 33 1.96 -1.04 9.72
CA THR A 33 3.11 -0.13 9.53
C THR A 33 3.03 1.11 10.43
N HIS A 34 1.83 1.66 10.68
CA HIS A 34 1.64 2.78 11.61
C HIS A 34 1.87 2.37 13.07
N LEU A 35 1.36 1.21 13.50
CA LEU A 35 1.59 0.72 14.86
C LEU A 35 3.08 0.45 15.10
N PHE A 36 3.75 -0.23 14.15
CA PHE A 36 5.19 -0.44 14.24
C PHE A 36 5.94 0.89 14.32
N LYS A 37 5.63 1.85 13.43
CA LYS A 37 6.27 3.18 13.44
C LYS A 37 6.09 3.89 14.78
N TYR A 38 4.88 3.87 15.33
CA TYR A 38 4.59 4.45 16.64
C TYR A 38 5.43 3.81 17.75
N LEU A 39 5.51 2.48 17.79
CA LEU A 39 6.29 1.76 18.81
C LEU A 39 7.81 1.94 18.61
N GLN A 40 8.26 2.05 17.37
CA GLN A 40 9.64 2.38 17.00
C GLN A 40 10.02 3.78 17.51
N ASP A 41 9.15 4.78 17.32
CA ASP A 41 9.38 6.17 17.79
C ASP A 41 9.41 6.28 19.32
N LEU A 42 8.74 5.36 20.01
CA LEU A 42 8.82 5.23 21.47
C LEU A 42 10.07 4.48 21.96
N GLU A 43 10.88 3.96 21.03
CA GLU A 43 12.02 3.07 21.27
C GLU A 43 11.61 1.81 22.04
N THR A 44 10.43 1.28 21.73
CA THR A 44 9.94 0.03 22.34
C THR A 44 10.85 -1.13 21.90
N PRO A 45 11.40 -1.92 22.83
CA PRO A 45 12.27 -3.03 22.46
C PRO A 45 11.51 -4.16 21.78
N ASN A 46 12.24 -4.99 21.02
CA ASN A 46 11.75 -6.24 20.42
C ASN A 46 10.49 -6.08 19.56
N GLN A 47 10.47 -5.04 18.74
CA GLN A 47 9.47 -4.81 17.72
C GLN A 47 10.08 -5.14 16.36
N PHE A 48 9.39 -5.95 15.58
CA PHE A 48 9.83 -6.38 14.25
C PHE A 48 8.70 -6.20 13.24
N LEU A 49 8.99 -5.61 12.08
CA LEU A 49 8.07 -5.42 10.97
C LEU A 49 8.45 -6.37 9.83
N ILE A 50 7.51 -7.20 9.39
CA ILE A 50 7.72 -8.19 8.34
C ILE A 50 6.60 -8.05 7.31
N ILE A 51 6.93 -7.55 6.12
CA ILE A 51 5.95 -7.34 5.04
C ILE A 51 6.24 -8.27 3.87
N GLY A 52 5.35 -9.22 3.63
CA GLY A 52 5.41 -10.15 2.50
C GLY A 52 4.83 -9.59 1.20
N ALA A 53 5.01 -10.33 0.11
CA ALA A 53 4.65 -9.89 -1.24
C ALA A 53 3.14 -9.97 -1.57
N GLY A 54 2.42 -10.85 -0.87
CA GLY A 54 1.11 -11.32 -1.29
C GLY A 54 -0.07 -10.50 -0.79
N PRO A 55 -1.29 -11.06 -0.88
CA PRO A 55 -2.51 -10.47 -0.33
C PRO A 55 -2.81 -10.92 1.12
N HIS A 56 -3.86 -10.35 1.73
CA HIS A 56 -4.32 -10.42 3.14
C HIS A 56 -4.14 -11.75 3.92
N CYS A 57 -4.15 -12.93 3.28
CA CYS A 57 -3.95 -14.20 3.98
C CYS A 57 -2.82 -15.08 3.42
N SER A 58 -2.03 -14.57 2.48
CA SER A 58 -1.07 -15.38 1.72
C SER A 58 0.09 -15.93 2.55
N PHE A 59 0.51 -15.22 3.60
CA PHE A 59 1.61 -15.64 4.47
C PHE A 59 1.24 -16.82 5.41
N MET A 60 -0.06 -17.08 5.63
CA MET A 60 -0.53 -18.16 6.52
C MET A 60 -0.73 -19.51 5.83
N PHE A 61 -0.77 -19.55 4.49
CA PHE A 61 -1.22 -20.73 3.75
C PHE A 61 -0.12 -21.49 3.03
N ASP A 62 1.09 -21.49 3.58
CA ASP A 62 2.19 -22.33 3.09
C ASP A 62 1.81 -23.81 3.31
N GLN A 63 1.16 -24.37 2.28
CA GLN A 63 0.62 -25.72 2.09
C GLN A 63 0.38 -26.58 3.35
N ALA A 64 -0.84 -26.58 3.90
CA ALA A 64 -1.28 -27.73 4.73
C ALA A 64 -2.78 -27.95 4.93
N LEU A 65 -3.68 -26.97 4.76
CA LEU A 65 -5.04 -27.16 5.32
C LEU A 65 -6.25 -27.23 4.39
N LEU A 66 -6.18 -26.92 3.10
CA LEU A 66 -7.38 -27.05 2.25
C LEU A 66 -7.04 -27.31 0.77
N GLU A 67 -7.31 -28.53 0.31
CA GLU A 67 -7.30 -28.99 -1.11
C GLU A 67 -8.41 -28.32 -1.97
N THR A 68 -8.72 -27.04 -1.73
CA THR A 68 -9.82 -26.36 -2.44
C THR A 68 -9.38 -25.07 -3.11
N LYS A 69 -9.43 -25.11 -4.45
CA LYS A 69 -9.61 -24.03 -5.44
C LYS A 69 -8.55 -22.95 -5.66
N LEU A 70 -7.38 -22.93 -5.02
CA LEU A 70 -6.44 -21.80 -5.17
C LEU A 70 -4.94 -22.19 -5.13
N PRO A 71 -4.36 -22.70 -6.24
CA PRO A 71 -2.98 -23.21 -6.26
C PRO A 71 -1.88 -22.12 -6.33
N ASP A 72 -2.03 -21.06 -7.14
CA ASP A 72 -0.89 -20.21 -7.53
C ASP A 72 -0.50 -19.12 -6.50
N ALA A 73 -1.47 -18.53 -5.79
CA ALA A 73 -1.22 -17.54 -4.74
C ALA A 73 -0.82 -18.17 -3.38
N ARG A 74 -0.84 -19.51 -3.29
CA ARG A 74 -0.45 -20.29 -2.10
C ARG A 74 0.86 -21.06 -2.30
N ASN A 75 1.42 -21.04 -3.51
CA ASN A 75 2.77 -21.53 -3.76
C ASN A 75 3.77 -20.39 -3.51
N SER A 76 4.24 -20.28 -2.27
CA SER A 76 5.22 -19.28 -1.87
C SER A 76 6.54 -19.40 -2.65
N SER A 77 6.92 -20.58 -3.15
CA SER A 77 8.16 -20.78 -3.93
C SER A 77 8.10 -20.25 -5.37
N ASN A 78 6.90 -20.03 -5.90
CA ASN A 78 6.66 -19.43 -7.21
C ASN A 78 5.29 -18.74 -7.22
N MET A 79 5.18 -17.67 -6.43
CA MET A 79 3.92 -16.99 -6.15
C MET A 79 3.46 -16.18 -7.37
N LYS A 80 2.16 -16.23 -7.61
CA LYS A 80 1.44 -15.34 -8.52
C LYS A 80 0.25 -14.70 -7.81
N VAL A 81 0.05 -13.41 -8.02
CA VAL A 81 -1.08 -12.65 -7.48
C VAL A 81 -1.83 -12.00 -8.65
N GLY A 82 -3.04 -12.47 -8.96
CA GLY A 82 -3.79 -12.07 -10.13
C GLY A 82 -2.95 -12.18 -11.42
N ASP A 83 -2.69 -11.04 -12.05
CA ASP A 83 -1.87 -10.97 -13.26
C ASP A 83 -0.36 -10.82 -12.96
N LEU A 84 0.05 -10.59 -11.71
CA LEU A 84 1.44 -10.34 -11.35
C LEU A 84 2.19 -11.61 -10.96
N GLU A 85 3.27 -11.90 -11.67
CA GLU A 85 4.25 -12.91 -11.26
C GLU A 85 5.17 -12.31 -10.19
N ILE A 86 5.23 -12.96 -9.02
CA ILE A 86 6.09 -12.54 -7.90
C ILE A 86 7.37 -13.38 -7.86
N GLY A 87 7.26 -14.69 -8.12
CA GLY A 87 8.36 -15.64 -7.97
C GLY A 87 8.48 -16.16 -6.53
N ASP A 88 9.69 -16.52 -6.10
CA ASP A 88 9.91 -17.03 -4.75
C ASP A 88 9.69 -15.93 -3.70
N ALA A 89 8.60 -16.07 -2.95
CA ALA A 89 8.14 -15.22 -1.87
C ALA A 89 8.20 -15.91 -0.50
N ARG A 90 8.83 -17.10 -0.39
CA ARG A 90 9.04 -17.78 0.90
C ARG A 90 9.82 -16.88 1.84
N TYR A 91 9.36 -16.76 3.08
CA TYR A 91 10.12 -16.05 4.12
C TYR A 91 11.44 -16.76 4.35
N GLY A 92 12.56 -16.04 4.19
CA GLY A 92 13.91 -16.61 4.26
C GLY A 92 14.27 -17.58 3.11
N GLY A 93 13.41 -17.75 2.10
CA GLY A 93 13.59 -18.78 1.07
C GLY A 93 13.29 -20.21 1.55
N ASP A 94 12.69 -20.34 2.74
CA ASP A 94 12.43 -21.62 3.38
C ASP A 94 10.95 -22.02 3.29
N ASP A 95 10.72 -23.31 3.09
CA ASP A 95 9.38 -23.88 3.25
C ASP A 95 8.93 -23.71 4.71
N HIS A 96 7.70 -23.26 4.88
CA HIS A 96 7.09 -22.90 6.16
C HIS A 96 7.86 -21.84 6.95
N GLY A 97 8.57 -20.93 6.26
CA GLY A 97 9.41 -19.91 6.89
C GLY A 97 8.70 -19.07 7.96
N TYR A 98 7.45 -18.64 7.72
CA TYR A 98 6.67 -17.90 8.73
C TYR A 98 6.31 -18.76 9.94
N VAL A 99 5.96 -20.04 9.75
CA VAL A 99 5.64 -20.94 10.86
C VAL A 99 6.87 -21.16 11.74
N LYS A 100 8.04 -21.41 11.13
CA LYS A 100 9.32 -21.54 11.84
C LYS A 100 9.64 -20.27 12.63
N LEU A 101 9.43 -19.10 12.03
CA LEU A 101 9.60 -17.82 12.72
C LEU A 101 8.69 -17.73 13.96
N PHE A 102 7.40 -18.03 13.83
CA PHE A 102 6.45 -17.93 14.94
C PHE A 102 6.76 -18.93 16.05
N LEU A 103 7.14 -20.16 15.71
CA LEU A 103 7.56 -21.17 16.69
C LEU A 103 8.80 -20.70 17.46
N ASN A 104 9.86 -20.30 16.76
CA ASN A 104 11.08 -19.78 17.40
C ASN A 104 10.77 -18.58 18.30
N TRP A 105 9.85 -17.70 17.88
CA TRP A 105 9.42 -16.55 18.66
C TRP A 105 8.75 -16.96 19.98
N PHE A 106 7.79 -17.88 19.93
CA PHE A 106 7.11 -18.36 21.13
C PHE A 106 8.01 -19.20 22.02
N GLU A 107 8.91 -20.02 21.45
CA GLU A 107 9.91 -20.79 22.20
C GLU A 107 10.82 -19.86 23.03
N TYR A 108 11.28 -18.77 22.42
CA TYR A 108 12.12 -17.78 23.09
C TYR A 108 11.39 -17.08 24.25
N TRP A 109 10.17 -16.58 24.01
CA TRP A 109 9.47 -15.75 24.99
C TRP A 109 8.64 -16.53 26.02
N LEU A 110 8.17 -17.73 25.69
CA LEU A 110 7.24 -18.51 26.52
C LEU A 110 7.87 -19.80 27.09
N ASN A 111 8.83 -20.41 26.39
CA ASN A 111 9.43 -21.69 26.82
C ASN A 111 10.86 -21.55 27.37
N SER A 112 11.40 -20.32 27.48
CA SER A 112 12.77 -20.05 27.94
C SER A 112 13.87 -20.72 27.10
N GLU A 113 13.56 -21.12 25.87
CA GLU A 113 14.56 -21.68 24.96
C GLU A 113 15.40 -20.56 24.36
N GLN A 114 16.72 -20.68 24.48
CA GLN A 114 17.62 -19.71 23.85
C GLN A 114 17.74 -20.02 22.37
N ASN A 115 17.33 -19.07 21.53
CA ASN A 115 17.52 -19.08 20.09
C ASN A 115 17.83 -17.65 19.61
N HIS A 116 18.07 -17.51 18.31
CA HIS A 116 18.50 -16.24 17.70
C HIS A 116 17.34 -15.41 17.11
N VAL A 117 16.08 -15.67 17.52
CA VAL A 117 14.91 -14.99 16.91
C VAL A 117 14.89 -13.48 17.16
N THR A 118 15.54 -13.01 18.23
CA THR A 118 15.65 -11.58 18.55
C THR A 118 16.85 -10.90 17.88
N ASP A 119 17.74 -11.66 17.24
CA ASP A 119 18.91 -11.14 16.50
C ASP A 119 18.56 -10.74 15.05
N MET A 120 17.32 -11.03 14.60
CA MET A 120 16.90 -10.72 13.23
C MET A 120 16.78 -9.20 12.99
N PRO A 121 16.89 -8.73 11.74
CA PRO A 121 16.66 -7.34 11.40
C PRO A 121 15.26 -6.87 11.80
N LYS A 122 15.15 -5.64 12.31
CA LYS A 122 13.87 -5.11 12.80
C LYS A 122 12.85 -4.88 11.69
N VAL A 123 13.30 -4.68 10.46
CA VAL A 123 12.44 -4.41 9.31
C VAL A 123 12.82 -5.34 8.17
N GLN A 124 11.87 -6.14 7.71
CA GLN A 124 12.06 -7.15 6.68
C GLN A 124 10.93 -7.02 5.67
N LEU A 125 11.27 -6.58 4.46
CA LEU A 125 10.30 -6.22 3.43
C LEU A 125 10.55 -7.03 2.17
N TYR A 126 9.52 -7.65 1.61
CA TYR A 126 9.62 -8.23 0.28
C TYR A 126 9.49 -7.13 -0.79
N VAL A 127 10.59 -6.73 -1.41
CA VAL A 127 10.54 -5.74 -2.50
C VAL A 127 10.24 -6.46 -3.80
N MET A 128 9.05 -6.22 -4.38
CA MET A 128 8.64 -6.81 -5.66
C MET A 128 9.71 -6.56 -6.73
N GLY A 129 10.07 -7.60 -7.50
CA GLY A 129 11.14 -7.55 -8.51
C GLY A 129 12.57 -7.64 -7.95
N LYS A 130 12.77 -7.67 -6.62
CA LYS A 130 14.08 -7.75 -5.97
C LYS A 130 14.19 -8.85 -4.90
N GLY A 131 13.09 -9.22 -4.24
CA GLY A 131 13.05 -10.17 -3.13
C GLY A 131 13.17 -9.51 -1.75
N TRP A 132 13.50 -10.31 -0.74
CA TRP A 132 13.62 -9.84 0.65
C TRP A 132 14.71 -8.77 0.82
N ASN A 133 14.34 -7.68 1.50
CA ASN A 133 15.19 -6.57 1.84
C ASN A 133 15.13 -6.32 3.35
N LEU A 134 16.30 -6.12 3.95
CA LEU A 134 16.48 -6.07 5.41
C LEU A 134 17.00 -4.69 5.81
N ASP A 135 16.41 -4.10 6.85
CA ASP A 135 16.82 -2.84 7.48
C ASP A 135 16.46 -2.92 8.98
N ASP A 136 16.83 -1.91 9.75
CA ASP A 136 16.50 -1.80 11.17
C ASP A 136 15.52 -0.66 11.46
N HIS A 137 14.99 -0.02 10.43
CA HIS A 137 14.14 1.15 10.57
C HIS A 137 13.06 1.22 9.49
N TRP A 138 11.85 1.65 9.90
CA TRP A 138 10.74 1.97 9.01
C TRP A 138 10.36 3.46 9.14
N PRO A 139 10.14 4.19 8.02
CA PRO A 139 10.52 3.82 6.65
C PRO A 139 12.03 3.51 6.54
N LEU A 140 12.43 2.82 5.46
CA LEU A 140 13.84 2.43 5.25
C LEU A 140 14.77 3.64 5.36
N LYS A 141 15.99 3.46 5.90
CA LYS A 141 16.93 4.58 6.14
C LYS A 141 17.33 5.29 4.84
N ALA A 142 17.37 4.53 3.75
CA ALA A 142 17.68 5.01 2.41
C ALA A 142 16.53 5.78 1.75
N THR A 143 15.32 5.81 2.33
CA THR A 143 14.15 6.45 1.73
C THR A 143 14.40 7.93 1.44
N ARG A 144 14.01 8.36 0.24
CA ARG A 144 14.01 9.76 -0.20
C ARG A 144 12.62 10.11 -0.71
N PHE A 145 11.86 10.83 0.09
CA PHE A 145 10.54 11.32 -0.30
C PHE A 145 10.67 12.28 -1.48
N THR A 146 10.22 11.82 -2.65
CA THR A 146 10.37 12.52 -3.92
C THR A 146 8.99 12.89 -4.44
N LYS A 147 8.76 14.18 -4.67
CA LYS A 147 7.49 14.67 -5.20
C LYS A 147 7.45 14.43 -6.71
N TYR A 148 6.38 13.81 -7.16
CA TYR A 148 5.97 13.80 -8.56
C TYR A 148 4.72 14.66 -8.69
N PHE A 149 4.78 15.64 -9.59
CA PHE A 149 3.69 16.54 -9.92
C PHE A 149 2.91 15.98 -11.11
N LEU A 150 1.58 16.12 -11.04
CA LEU A 150 0.68 15.85 -12.15
C LEU A 150 0.80 17.01 -13.15
N THR A 151 1.15 16.71 -14.40
CA THR A 151 1.29 17.67 -15.50
C THR A 151 0.83 17.03 -16.80
N GLY A 152 0.78 17.75 -17.91
CA GLY A 152 0.54 17.15 -19.23
C GLY A 152 0.24 18.20 -20.29
N ASP A 153 -0.11 17.78 -21.51
CA ASP A 153 -0.57 18.70 -22.55
C ASP A 153 -2.02 19.19 -22.27
N PRO A 154 -2.27 20.52 -22.15
CA PRO A 154 -3.58 21.09 -21.84
C PRO A 154 -4.68 20.79 -22.88
N VAL A 155 -4.36 20.19 -24.04
CA VAL A 155 -5.32 19.93 -25.11
C VAL A 155 -6.23 18.70 -24.84
N SER A 156 -5.88 17.79 -23.91
CA SER A 156 -6.69 16.60 -23.62
C SER A 156 -7.14 16.53 -22.15
N PRO A 157 -8.38 16.95 -21.83
CA PRO A 157 -8.88 16.98 -20.45
C PRO A 157 -9.08 15.60 -19.81
N HIS A 158 -9.10 14.54 -20.62
CA HIS A 158 -9.20 13.15 -20.15
C HIS A 158 -7.83 12.50 -19.92
N ARG A 159 -6.73 13.18 -20.27
CA ARG A 159 -5.32 12.78 -20.11
C ARG A 159 -4.94 11.37 -20.60
N GLN A 160 -5.82 10.66 -21.32
CA GLN A 160 -5.53 9.37 -21.93
C GLN A 160 -4.34 9.51 -22.89
N GLY A 161 -3.19 8.97 -22.47
CA GLY A 161 -1.94 9.00 -23.23
C GLY A 161 -1.15 10.32 -23.20
N VAL A 162 -1.58 11.33 -22.44
CA VAL A 162 -0.88 12.64 -22.40
C VAL A 162 -0.67 13.22 -21.00
N GLY A 163 -1.22 12.61 -19.95
CA GLY A 163 -0.89 12.96 -18.58
C GLY A 163 0.51 12.46 -18.20
N MET A 164 1.27 13.32 -17.53
CA MET A 164 2.64 13.06 -17.13
C MET A 164 2.85 13.21 -15.63
N LEU A 165 3.72 12.38 -15.08
CA LEU A 165 4.32 12.54 -13.75
C LEU A 165 5.74 13.09 -13.90
N SER A 166 6.03 14.21 -13.26
CA SER A 166 7.34 14.87 -13.32
C SER A 166 7.83 15.31 -11.95
N THR A 167 9.14 15.25 -11.71
CA THR A 167 9.75 15.81 -10.50
C THR A 167 9.96 17.31 -10.57
N SER A 168 9.80 17.90 -11.77
CA SER A 168 9.85 19.35 -11.96
C SER A 168 8.49 19.99 -11.67
N LEU A 169 8.51 21.15 -11.02
CA LEU A 169 7.29 21.93 -10.79
C LEU A 169 6.62 22.27 -12.13
N PRO A 170 5.29 22.12 -12.25
CA PRO A 170 4.57 22.56 -13.43
C PRO A 170 4.65 24.09 -13.56
N SER A 171 4.76 24.59 -14.79
CA SER A 171 4.91 26.02 -15.09
C SER A 171 3.58 26.79 -15.14
N GLY A 172 2.44 26.10 -15.03
CA GLY A 172 1.10 26.69 -15.18
C GLY A 172 0.07 26.13 -14.19
N ASN A 173 -1.09 26.78 -14.15
CA ASN A 173 -2.24 26.41 -13.31
C ASN A 173 -3.24 25.55 -14.09
N GLU A 174 -2.75 24.52 -14.78
CA GLU A 174 -3.61 23.61 -15.54
C GLU A 174 -4.56 22.86 -14.63
N GLN A 175 -5.72 22.50 -15.17
CA GLN A 175 -6.74 21.76 -14.44
C GLN A 175 -7.31 20.69 -15.36
N ASP A 176 -7.45 19.49 -14.80
CA ASP A 176 -8.11 18.38 -15.46
C ASP A 176 -9.55 18.23 -14.99
N ARG A 177 -10.41 17.80 -15.91
CA ARG A 177 -11.85 17.72 -15.69
C ARG A 177 -12.40 16.43 -16.23
N TYR A 178 -13.23 15.79 -15.42
CA TYR A 178 -14.02 14.64 -15.81
C TYR A 178 -15.41 14.73 -15.21
N VAL A 179 -16.33 13.94 -15.76
CA VAL A 179 -17.69 13.79 -15.23
C VAL A 179 -17.78 12.41 -14.61
N TYR A 180 -18.07 12.36 -13.31
CA TYR A 180 -18.40 11.14 -12.61
C TYR A 180 -19.93 10.95 -12.59
N ASP A 181 -20.40 9.80 -13.08
CA ASP A 181 -21.80 9.40 -13.02
C ASP A 181 -21.97 8.24 -12.01
N PRO A 182 -22.65 8.47 -10.86
CA PRO A 182 -22.95 7.40 -9.91
C PRO A 182 -23.76 6.23 -10.50
N GLY A 183 -24.48 6.43 -11.63
CA GLY A 183 -25.16 5.38 -12.38
C GLY A 183 -24.22 4.49 -13.21
N SER A 184 -22.97 4.90 -13.37
CA SER A 184 -21.91 4.14 -14.06
C SER A 184 -20.59 4.22 -13.27
N PRO A 185 -20.51 3.61 -12.08
CA PRO A 185 -19.31 3.72 -11.23
C PRO A 185 -18.09 3.06 -11.89
N ASN A 186 -16.89 3.51 -11.51
CA ASN A 186 -15.65 2.86 -11.90
C ASN A 186 -15.59 1.44 -11.29
N PRO A 187 -15.43 0.37 -12.10
CA PRO A 187 -15.34 -0.98 -11.58
C PRO A 187 -14.08 -1.19 -10.74
N THR A 188 -14.22 -1.84 -9.58
CA THR A 188 -13.07 -2.35 -8.83
C THR A 188 -12.41 -3.48 -9.59
N LEU A 189 -11.13 -3.31 -9.94
CA LEU A 189 -10.32 -4.31 -10.61
C LEU A 189 -9.01 -4.49 -9.84
N GLY A 190 -8.92 -5.59 -9.10
CA GLY A 190 -7.87 -5.86 -8.13
C GLY A 190 -7.84 -4.91 -6.94
N GLY A 191 -6.65 -4.64 -6.41
CA GLY A 191 -6.42 -3.78 -5.26
C GLY A 191 -6.61 -4.49 -3.92
N GLY A 192 -6.77 -3.71 -2.86
CA GLY A 192 -6.90 -4.17 -1.48
C GLY A 192 -8.22 -4.90 -1.12
N SER A 193 -9.01 -5.33 -2.10
CA SER A 193 -10.34 -5.88 -1.86
C SER A 193 -10.29 -7.26 -1.17
N PHE A 194 -10.87 -7.34 0.04
CA PHE A 194 -11.01 -8.59 0.79
C PHE A 194 -11.87 -9.65 0.05
N SER A 195 -12.82 -9.23 -0.78
CA SER A 195 -13.67 -10.16 -1.56
C SER A 195 -12.94 -10.82 -2.73
N SER A 196 -11.72 -10.36 -3.05
CA SER A 196 -10.96 -10.80 -4.23
C SER A 196 -9.46 -10.86 -3.92
N ILE A 197 -9.10 -11.42 -2.77
CA ILE A 197 -7.70 -11.59 -2.27
C ILE A 197 -6.76 -12.12 -3.36
N VAL A 198 -7.24 -13.05 -4.19
CA VAL A 198 -6.46 -13.71 -5.27
C VAL A 198 -6.19 -12.77 -6.47
N GLU A 199 -7.00 -11.74 -6.59
CA GLU A 199 -7.08 -10.83 -7.73
C GLU A 199 -6.38 -9.50 -7.43
N ALA A 200 -5.62 -9.40 -6.34
CA ALA A 200 -5.18 -8.10 -5.84
C ALA A 200 -4.27 -7.30 -6.79
N ALA A 201 -3.63 -7.97 -7.76
CA ALA A 201 -2.89 -7.32 -8.85
C ALA A 201 -3.56 -7.64 -10.18
N ARG A 202 -4.15 -6.65 -10.83
CA ARG A 202 -4.82 -6.80 -12.13
C ARG A 202 -4.39 -5.73 -13.10
N ASP A 203 -4.40 -6.08 -14.37
CA ASP A 203 -4.17 -5.14 -15.46
C ASP A 203 -5.26 -4.06 -15.51
N GLN A 204 -4.86 -2.80 -15.31
CA GLN A 204 -5.73 -1.64 -15.16
C GLN A 204 -6.16 -1.02 -16.50
N ARG A 205 -5.59 -1.45 -17.63
CA ARG A 205 -5.94 -0.92 -18.97
C ARG A 205 -7.45 -0.84 -19.25
N PRO A 206 -8.29 -1.84 -18.87
CA PRO A 206 -9.75 -1.74 -19.07
C PRO A 206 -10.40 -0.59 -18.27
N VAL A 207 -9.86 -0.27 -17.09
CA VAL A 207 -10.33 0.83 -16.24
C VAL A 207 -9.83 2.17 -16.76
N GLU A 208 -8.56 2.25 -17.14
CA GLU A 208 -7.89 3.45 -17.67
C GLU A 208 -8.52 3.95 -18.99
N ALA A 209 -9.15 3.07 -19.75
CA ALA A 209 -9.88 3.42 -20.98
C ALA A 209 -11.14 4.26 -20.75
N ARG A 210 -11.62 4.41 -19.50
CA ARG A 210 -12.80 5.21 -19.19
C ARG A 210 -12.49 6.71 -19.21
N LYS A 211 -13.49 7.52 -19.60
CA LYS A 211 -13.37 8.99 -19.69
C LYS A 211 -13.38 9.71 -18.33
N ASP A 212 -13.81 9.00 -17.28
CA ASP A 212 -13.83 9.46 -15.90
C ASP A 212 -12.60 9.00 -15.09
N VAL A 213 -11.57 8.52 -15.77
CA VAL A 213 -10.28 8.12 -15.19
C VAL A 213 -9.19 8.97 -15.82
N LEU A 214 -8.49 9.73 -14.97
CA LEU A 214 -7.31 10.51 -15.37
C LEU A 214 -6.06 9.66 -15.15
N VAL A 215 -5.21 9.56 -16.18
CA VAL A 215 -3.99 8.74 -16.16
C VAL A 215 -2.78 9.65 -16.30
N TYR A 216 -1.80 9.48 -15.42
CA TYR A 216 -0.53 10.22 -15.43
C TYR A 216 0.62 9.24 -15.30
N SER A 217 1.55 9.28 -16.25
CA SER A 217 2.68 8.35 -16.30
C SER A 217 4.00 9.11 -16.37
N THR A 218 5.08 8.54 -15.83
CA THR A 218 6.42 9.02 -16.17
C THR A 218 6.74 8.68 -17.63
N PRO A 219 7.77 9.29 -18.23
CA PRO A 219 8.46 8.65 -19.35
C PRO A 219 8.96 7.25 -18.96
N PRO A 220 9.27 6.37 -19.93
CA PRO A 220 9.94 5.11 -19.65
C PRO A 220 11.17 5.33 -18.76
N LEU A 221 11.29 4.53 -17.70
CA LEU A 221 12.37 4.69 -16.74
C LEU A 221 13.70 4.24 -17.37
N GLU A 222 14.70 5.13 -17.38
CA GLU A 222 16.04 4.81 -17.90
C GLU A 222 16.85 3.90 -16.96
N LYS A 223 16.48 3.88 -15.67
CA LYS A 223 17.13 3.10 -14.61
C LYS A 223 16.08 2.52 -13.68
N PRO A 224 16.35 1.38 -13.03
CA PRO A 224 15.45 0.83 -12.02
C PRO A 224 15.20 1.83 -10.89
N VAL A 225 13.93 1.97 -10.51
CA VAL A 225 13.50 2.78 -9.36
C VAL A 225 12.83 1.85 -8.36
N THR A 226 13.27 1.89 -7.10
CA THR A 226 12.62 1.17 -6.00
C THR A 226 11.70 2.12 -5.25
N ILE A 227 10.42 1.78 -5.16
CA ILE A 227 9.44 2.45 -4.30
C ILE A 227 9.17 1.51 -3.12
N ALA A 228 9.65 1.87 -1.93
CA ALA A 228 9.48 1.09 -0.71
C ALA A 228 9.29 2.03 0.49
N GLY A 229 8.04 2.20 0.90
CA GLY A 229 7.66 3.16 1.93
C GLY A 229 6.21 3.61 1.81
N PRO A 230 5.76 4.50 2.70
CA PRO A 230 4.45 5.12 2.57
C PRO A 230 4.37 5.97 1.30
N VAL A 231 3.22 5.93 0.64
CA VAL A 231 2.90 6.73 -0.55
C VAL A 231 1.82 7.72 -0.16
N GLU A 232 2.03 8.99 -0.49
CA GLU A 232 1.08 10.06 -0.21
C GLU A 232 0.69 10.75 -1.51
N VAL A 233 -0.57 11.16 -1.61
CA VAL A 233 -1.07 11.98 -2.70
C VAL A 233 -1.67 13.27 -2.16
N VAL A 234 -1.32 14.39 -2.79
CA VAL A 234 -1.92 15.69 -2.47
C VAL A 234 -2.63 16.19 -3.71
N LEU A 235 -3.96 16.23 -3.65
CA LEU A 235 -4.80 16.70 -4.75
C LEU A 235 -5.44 18.04 -4.41
N TYR A 236 -5.35 18.99 -5.35
CA TYR A 236 -6.10 20.23 -5.32
C TYR A 236 -7.34 20.05 -6.19
N VAL A 237 -8.50 19.91 -5.55
CA VAL A 237 -9.72 19.48 -6.23
C VAL A 237 -10.84 20.51 -6.12
N SER A 238 -11.72 20.52 -7.12
CA SER A 238 -13.01 21.21 -7.06
C SER A 238 -14.09 20.29 -7.60
N SER A 239 -15.34 20.46 -7.14
CA SER A 239 -16.48 19.67 -7.59
C SER A 239 -17.72 20.55 -7.72
N SER A 240 -18.59 20.22 -8.68
CA SER A 240 -19.93 20.80 -8.80
C SER A 240 -20.90 20.23 -7.76
N ALA A 241 -20.59 19.05 -7.20
CA ALA A 241 -21.35 18.41 -6.14
C ALA A 241 -20.98 18.96 -4.75
N LEU A 242 -21.86 18.73 -3.78
CA LEU A 242 -21.62 19.12 -2.37
C LEU A 242 -20.64 18.19 -1.65
N ASP A 243 -20.40 17.00 -2.21
CA ASP A 243 -19.45 16.01 -1.74
C ASP A 243 -19.00 15.14 -2.93
N ALA A 244 -17.83 14.53 -2.80
CA ALA A 244 -17.27 13.65 -3.82
C ALA A 244 -16.31 12.64 -3.16
N ASP A 245 -16.05 11.55 -3.87
CA ASP A 245 -14.99 10.61 -3.55
C ASP A 245 -13.90 10.76 -4.61
N PHE A 246 -12.63 10.74 -4.18
CA PHE A 246 -11.47 10.66 -5.07
C PHE A 246 -10.76 9.35 -4.80
N MET A 247 -10.59 8.55 -5.84
CA MET A 247 -9.77 7.34 -5.77
C MET A 247 -8.47 7.57 -6.51
N VAL A 248 -7.38 7.07 -5.95
CA VAL A 248 -6.04 7.14 -6.53
C VAL A 248 -5.45 5.74 -6.56
N LYS A 249 -4.74 5.42 -7.65
CA LYS A 249 -3.99 4.17 -7.80
C LYS A 249 -2.56 4.50 -8.20
N LEU A 250 -1.60 3.85 -7.56
CA LEU A 250 -0.23 3.75 -8.06
C LEU A 250 -0.13 2.48 -8.92
N VAL A 251 0.39 2.62 -10.13
CA VAL A 251 0.40 1.57 -11.15
C VAL A 251 1.81 1.43 -11.72
N ASP A 252 2.26 0.19 -11.93
CA ASP A 252 3.48 -0.14 -12.65
C ASP A 252 3.15 -0.52 -14.10
N VAL A 253 3.71 0.21 -15.07
CA VAL A 253 3.47 0.00 -16.50
C VAL A 253 4.67 -0.75 -17.09
N TYR A 254 4.42 -1.98 -17.51
CA TYR A 254 5.41 -2.88 -18.07
C TYR A 254 5.75 -2.51 -19.52
N PRO A 255 6.92 -2.95 -20.04
CA PRO A 255 7.32 -2.69 -21.43
C PRO A 255 6.35 -3.23 -22.49
N ASP A 256 5.57 -4.27 -22.18
CA ASP A 256 4.52 -4.83 -23.05
C ASP A 256 3.18 -4.09 -22.95
N GLY A 257 3.13 -3.01 -22.17
CA GLY A 257 1.98 -2.15 -21.95
C GLY A 257 1.03 -2.64 -20.86
N LYS A 258 1.31 -3.74 -20.18
CA LYS A 258 0.51 -4.19 -19.03
C LYS A 258 0.61 -3.20 -17.88
N ALA A 259 -0.52 -2.82 -17.27
CA ALA A 259 -0.57 -1.79 -16.23
C ALA A 259 -1.02 -2.41 -14.89
N ILE A 260 -0.09 -2.77 -14.01
CA ILE A 260 -0.41 -3.49 -12.77
C ILE A 260 -0.54 -2.53 -11.59
N ASN A 261 -1.70 -2.52 -10.94
CA ASN A 261 -1.87 -1.74 -9.71
C ASN A 261 -0.94 -2.24 -8.60
N LEU A 262 -0.27 -1.31 -7.91
CA LEU A 262 0.60 -1.57 -6.76
C LEU A 262 -0.11 -1.27 -5.44
N SER A 263 -0.76 -0.11 -5.37
CA SER A 263 -1.48 0.39 -4.19
C SER A 263 -2.61 1.30 -4.65
N ASP A 264 -3.69 1.36 -3.88
CA ASP A 264 -4.84 2.20 -4.13
C ASP A 264 -5.43 2.70 -2.82
N ASP A 265 -6.08 3.87 -2.87
CA ASP A 265 -6.80 4.45 -1.74
C ASP A 265 -7.95 5.33 -2.24
N ALA A 266 -8.94 5.56 -1.38
CA ALA A 266 -10.11 6.37 -1.63
C ALA A 266 -10.34 7.39 -0.51
N PHE A 267 -10.49 8.65 -0.88
CA PHE A 267 -10.78 9.71 0.06
C PHE A 267 -12.14 10.36 -0.22
N ARG A 268 -12.99 10.38 0.81
CA ARG A 268 -14.29 11.07 0.78
C ARG A 268 -14.17 12.49 1.32
N VAL A 269 -14.44 13.48 0.47
CA VAL A 269 -14.12 14.89 0.70
C VAL A 269 -14.81 15.49 1.92
N ARG A 270 -16.00 15.00 2.30
CA ARG A 270 -16.65 15.47 3.54
C ARG A 270 -15.79 15.29 4.79
N TYR A 271 -14.79 14.40 4.78
CA TYR A 271 -13.89 14.13 5.91
C TYR A 271 -12.52 14.81 5.80
N ARG A 272 -12.33 15.77 4.88
CA ARG A 272 -11.05 16.49 4.67
C ARG A 272 -10.51 17.23 5.90
N GLU A 273 -11.38 17.61 6.84
CA GLU A 273 -11.01 18.29 8.09
C GLU A 273 -10.88 17.32 9.28
N GLY A 274 -10.84 16.01 9.00
CA GLY A 274 -10.73 14.94 9.99
C GLY A 274 -11.90 13.94 9.94
N SER A 275 -11.63 12.69 10.35
CA SER A 275 -12.59 11.57 10.27
C SER A 275 -13.88 11.77 11.07
N THR A 276 -13.88 12.65 12.08
CA THR A 276 -15.04 12.97 12.92
C THR A 276 -15.74 14.27 12.53
N ARG A 277 -15.17 15.05 11.60
CA ARG A 277 -15.70 16.35 11.17
C ARG A 277 -16.20 16.26 9.73
N LYS A 278 -17.50 16.48 9.55
CA LYS A 278 -18.12 16.54 8.22
C LYS A 278 -18.20 17.99 7.74
N CYS A 279 -17.72 18.25 6.53
CA CYS A 279 -17.80 19.56 5.89
C CYS A 279 -18.28 19.44 4.44
N SER A 280 -19.25 20.26 4.03
CA SER A 280 -19.68 20.31 2.62
C SER A 280 -18.64 21.06 1.75
N CYS A 281 -18.55 20.71 0.48
CA CYS A 281 -17.83 21.53 -0.50
C CYS A 281 -18.60 22.82 -0.78
N SER A 282 -17.92 23.97 -0.82
CA SER A 282 -18.49 25.17 -1.42
C SER A 282 -18.57 24.93 -2.93
N ARG A 283 -19.75 25.09 -3.55
CA ARG A 283 -19.88 25.00 -5.01
C ARG A 283 -18.92 26.00 -5.65
N ALA A 284 -18.08 25.52 -6.57
CA ALA A 284 -17.30 26.41 -7.42
C ALA A 284 -18.26 27.37 -8.11
N ARG A 285 -18.08 28.69 -7.91
CA ARG A 285 -18.88 29.68 -8.62
C ARG A 285 -18.53 29.56 -10.09
N SER A 286 -19.52 29.33 -10.94
CA SER A 286 -19.35 29.49 -12.38
C SER A 286 -18.92 30.94 -12.65
N THR A 287 -17.67 31.14 -13.05
CA THR A 287 -17.22 32.37 -13.72
C THR A 287 -17.41 32.18 -15.21
#